data_AF-A0A1P8UXT3-F1
#
_entry.id   AF-A0A1P8UXT3-F1
#
_cell.length_a   1.000
_cell.length_b   1.000
_cell.length_c   1.000
_cell.angle_alpha   90.00
_cell.angle_beta   90.00
_cell.angle_gamma   90.00
#
_symmetry.space_group_name_H-M   'P 1'
#
loop_
_entity.id
_entity.type
_entity.pdbx_description
1 polymer ?
#
loop_
_entity_poly.entity_id
_entity_poly.type
_entity_poly.pdbx_seq_one_letter_code
_entity_poly.pdbx_strand_id
1 'polypeptide(L)'
;MQIVLAILIGAAFGFVLDRVGATNPNVIGGMLTLRRLRLMKTILLAIGTGSILMFGGQMLGLVDVAHMSVKASYIGVFIGGLLLGAGWAASGYCPGTGVCAVGAGRKDAFFYIAGGLLGAAAYMATYPAWKASGLLDDIAGGKVTLGAVPGSEFDGLFAVSGDLLGIALGLVFVLVAFVLPENISGARAQEVPAE
;
A
#
# COMPACT_ATOMS: atom_id res chain seq x y z
N MET A 1 9.09 2.05 25.08
CA MET A 1 7.64 2.24 24.78
C MET A 1 7.26 2.03 23.33
N GLN A 2 8.11 2.37 22.35
CA GLN A 2 7.76 2.28 20.92
C GLN A 2 7.46 0.85 20.42
N ILE A 3 8.18 -0.17 20.91
CA ILE A 3 7.97 -1.56 20.48
C ILE A 3 6.59 -2.09 20.92
N VAL A 4 6.16 -1.77 22.14
CA VAL A 4 4.83 -2.17 22.64
C VAL A 4 3.72 -1.53 21.82
N LEU A 5 3.87 -0.23 21.50
CA LEU A 5 2.93 0.48 20.64
C LEU A 5 2.88 -0.15 19.22
N ALA A 6 4.04 -0.50 18.65
CA ALA A 6 4.12 -1.16 17.35
C ALA A 6 3.41 -2.53 17.34
N ILE A 7 3.56 -3.33 18.40
CA ILE A 7 2.86 -4.61 18.54
C ILE A 7 1.34 -4.39 18.62
N LEU A 8 0.89 -3.43 19.43
CA LEU A 8 -0.54 -3.14 19.59
C LEU A 8 -1.17 -2.64 18.29
N ILE A 9 -0.53 -1.70 17.61
CA ILE A 9 -1.00 -1.16 16.33
C ILE A 9 -0.97 -2.25 15.25
N GLY A 10 0.10 -3.06 15.18
CA GLY A 10 0.21 -4.17 14.25
C GLY A 10 -0.87 -5.22 14.46
N ALA A 11 -1.16 -5.58 15.72
CA ALA A 11 -2.24 -6.51 16.07
C ALA A 11 -3.62 -5.96 15.70
N ALA A 12 -3.88 -4.67 16.00
CA ALA A 12 -5.13 -4.02 15.63
C ALA A 12 -5.29 -3.95 14.10
N PHE A 13 -4.22 -3.63 13.37
CA PHE A 13 -4.21 -3.61 11.91
C PHE A 13 -4.48 -5.00 11.32
N GLY A 14 -3.81 -6.04 11.83
CA GLY A 14 -4.05 -7.43 11.41
C GLY A 14 -5.48 -7.89 11.69
N PHE A 15 -6.04 -7.54 12.84
CA PHE A 15 -7.43 -7.85 13.19
C PHE A 15 -8.42 -7.19 12.22
N VAL A 16 -8.20 -5.92 11.86
CA VAL A 16 -9.06 -5.22 10.89
C VAL A 16 -8.92 -5.85 9.49
N LEU A 17 -7.70 -6.19 9.06
CA LEU A 17 -7.48 -6.83 7.75
C LEU A 17 -8.19 -8.19 7.65
N ASP A 18 -8.12 -8.99 8.71
CA ASP A 18 -8.80 -10.28 8.76
C ASP A 18 -10.33 -10.11 8.75
N ARG A 19 -10.85 -9.16 9.53
CA ARG A 19 -12.30 -8.83 9.54
C ARG A 19 -12.84 -8.36 8.20
N VAL A 20 -12.04 -7.69 7.39
CA VAL A 20 -12.43 -7.24 6.03
C VAL A 20 -12.31 -8.39 5.00
N GLY A 21 -11.73 -9.54 5.38
CA GLY A 21 -11.52 -10.68 4.50
C GLY A 21 -10.31 -10.52 3.57
N ALA A 22 -9.42 -9.57 3.86
CA ALA A 22 -8.19 -9.34 3.09
C ALA A 22 -7.16 -10.46 3.28
N THR A 23 -7.38 -11.36 4.24
CA THR A 23 -6.57 -12.56 4.49
C THR A 23 -6.92 -13.73 3.55
N ASN A 24 -7.99 -13.64 2.75
CA ASN A 24 -8.47 -14.69 1.84
C ASN A 24 -8.14 -14.34 0.37
N PRO A 25 -7.47 -15.21 -0.42
CA PRO A 25 -6.98 -14.85 -1.74
C PRO A 25 -8.11 -14.88 -2.76
N ASN A 26 -9.25 -15.53 -2.48
CA ASN A 26 -10.43 -15.54 -3.33
C ASN A 26 -11.11 -14.17 -3.29
N VAL A 27 -11.06 -13.49 -2.13
CA VAL A 27 -11.56 -12.11 -1.99
C VAL A 27 -10.66 -11.16 -2.79
N ILE A 28 -9.33 -11.30 -2.66
CA ILE A 28 -8.35 -10.50 -3.42
C ILE A 28 -8.46 -10.79 -4.93
N GLY A 29 -8.52 -12.05 -5.35
CA GLY A 29 -8.69 -12.43 -6.75
C GLY A 29 -10.01 -11.94 -7.33
N GLY A 30 -11.10 -11.98 -6.54
CA GLY A 30 -12.39 -11.38 -6.92
C GLY A 30 -12.30 -9.86 -7.12
N MET A 31 -11.46 -9.18 -6.36
CA MET A 31 -11.18 -7.75 -6.53
C MET A 31 -10.35 -7.48 -7.78
N LEU A 32 -9.26 -8.22 -7.99
CA LEU A 32 -8.36 -8.06 -9.14
C LEU A 32 -9.04 -8.40 -10.48
N THR A 33 -10.00 -9.33 -10.46
CA THR A 33 -10.84 -9.67 -11.63
C THR A 33 -12.07 -8.76 -11.77
N LEU A 34 -12.19 -7.72 -10.94
CA LEU A 34 -13.29 -6.75 -10.92
C LEU A 34 -14.68 -7.36 -10.68
N ARG A 35 -14.75 -8.60 -10.20
CA ARG A 35 -16.02 -9.28 -9.87
C ARG A 35 -16.60 -8.79 -8.54
N ARG A 36 -15.73 -8.45 -7.58
CA ARG A 36 -16.10 -8.06 -6.21
C ARG A 36 -15.28 -6.84 -5.79
N LEU A 37 -15.92 -5.68 -5.73
CA LEU A 37 -15.24 -4.41 -5.48
C LEU A 37 -15.27 -3.97 -4.01
N ARG A 38 -15.92 -4.73 -3.12
CA ARG A 38 -15.98 -4.41 -1.67
C ARG A 38 -14.60 -4.14 -1.07
N LEU A 39 -13.62 -5.01 -1.33
CA LEU A 39 -12.26 -4.83 -0.82
C LEU A 39 -11.58 -3.59 -1.43
N MET A 40 -11.81 -3.31 -2.72
CA MET A 40 -11.29 -2.11 -3.39
C MET A 40 -11.84 -0.84 -2.77
N LYS A 41 -13.14 -0.80 -2.45
CA LYS A 41 -13.77 0.33 -1.73
C LYS A 41 -13.11 0.56 -0.38
N THR A 42 -12.90 -0.50 0.40
CA THR A 42 -12.25 -0.39 1.71
C THR A 42 -10.82 0.13 1.61
N ILE A 43 -10.04 -0.35 0.64
CA ILE A 43 -8.66 0.11 0.41
C ILE A 43 -8.65 1.60 0.02
N LEU A 44 -9.51 2.02 -0.92
CA LEU A 44 -9.59 3.42 -1.35
C LEU A 44 -10.02 4.35 -0.21
N LEU A 45 -11.01 3.92 0.59
CA LEU A 45 -11.45 4.67 1.76
C LEU A 45 -10.35 4.80 2.81
N ALA A 46 -9.62 3.71 3.07
CA ALA A 46 -8.51 3.69 4.03
C ALA A 46 -7.35 4.60 3.57
N ILE A 47 -6.97 4.53 2.30
CA ILE A 47 -5.96 5.41 1.70
C ILE A 47 -6.42 6.87 1.82
N GLY A 48 -7.65 7.18 1.39
CA GLY A 48 -8.16 8.54 1.41
C GLY A 48 -8.24 9.13 2.82
N THR A 49 -8.76 8.37 3.77
CA THR A 49 -8.84 8.77 5.20
C THR A 49 -7.44 8.94 5.79
N GLY A 50 -6.52 8.02 5.49
CA GLY A 50 -5.13 8.10 5.94
C GLY A 50 -4.41 9.34 5.42
N SER A 51 -4.58 9.66 4.13
CA SER A 51 -4.03 10.88 3.54
C SER A 51 -4.60 12.14 4.21
N ILE A 52 -5.93 12.24 4.37
CA ILE A 52 -6.56 13.41 5.00
C ILE A 52 -6.08 13.59 6.45
N LEU A 53 -6.03 12.51 7.24
CA LEU A 53 -5.58 12.58 8.63
C LEU A 53 -4.10 12.94 8.75
N MET A 54 -3.26 12.39 7.87
CA MET A 54 -1.82 12.67 7.85
C MET A 54 -1.55 14.13 7.51
N PHE A 55 -2.00 14.59 6.34
CA PHE A 55 -1.75 15.96 5.87
C PHE A 55 -2.51 17.00 6.72
N GLY A 56 -3.71 16.68 7.18
CA GLY A 56 -4.44 17.53 8.14
C GLY A 56 -3.72 17.62 9.50
N GLY A 57 -3.15 16.51 9.98
CA GLY A 57 -2.32 16.46 11.18
C GLY A 57 -1.03 17.28 11.06
N GLN A 58 -0.44 17.33 9.86
CA GLN A 58 0.72 18.19 9.58
C GLN A 58 0.34 19.67 9.58
N MET A 59 -0.78 20.05 8.95
CA MET A 59 -1.26 21.44 8.96
C MET A 59 -1.58 21.95 10.38
N LEU A 60 -2.06 21.06 11.26
CA LEU A 60 -2.36 21.38 12.65
C LEU A 60 -1.12 21.29 13.57
N GLY A 61 0.04 20.88 13.06
CA GLY A 61 1.28 20.73 13.83
C GLY A 61 1.31 19.52 14.78
N LEU A 62 0.37 18.57 14.65
CA LEU A 62 0.35 17.31 15.43
C LEU A 62 1.27 16.24 14.84
N VAL A 63 1.59 16.33 13.55
CA VAL A 63 2.44 15.37 12.83
C VAL A 63 3.66 16.13 12.30
N ASP A 64 4.84 15.77 12.80
CA ASP A 64 6.08 16.41 12.40
C ASP A 64 6.51 15.94 10.99
N VAL A 65 6.72 16.89 10.09
CA VAL A 65 7.08 16.65 8.68
C VAL A 65 8.41 15.90 8.58
N ALA A 66 9.28 16.00 9.59
CA ALA A 66 10.55 15.28 9.68
C ALA A 66 10.41 13.73 9.69
N HIS A 67 9.23 13.20 10.01
CA HIS A 67 8.96 11.75 9.94
C HIS A 67 8.47 11.29 8.56
N MET A 68 8.27 12.19 7.60
CA MET A 68 8.00 11.82 6.22
C MET A 68 9.25 11.22 5.56
N SER A 69 9.19 9.94 5.26
CA SER A 69 10.19 9.27 4.44
C SER A 69 9.67 9.12 3.01
N VAL A 70 9.93 10.11 2.16
CA VAL A 70 9.65 10.02 0.73
C VAL A 70 10.72 9.12 0.10
N LYS A 71 10.28 8.03 -0.54
CA LYS A 71 11.18 7.12 -1.26
C LYS A 71 11.53 7.76 -2.61
N ALA A 72 12.80 7.71 -2.99
CA ALA A 72 13.26 8.25 -4.27
C ALA A 72 12.63 7.49 -5.43
N SER A 73 12.28 8.21 -6.50
CA SER A 73 11.73 7.64 -7.72
C SER A 73 12.86 7.35 -8.71
N TYR A 74 13.07 6.07 -9.04
CA TYR A 74 14.03 5.62 -10.04
C TYR A 74 13.45 4.43 -10.83
N ILE A 75 14.05 4.07 -11.97
CA ILE A 75 13.53 3.01 -12.85
C ILE A 75 13.33 1.68 -12.11
N GLY A 76 14.24 1.33 -11.20
CA GLY A 76 14.08 0.15 -10.35
C GLY A 76 12.81 0.14 -9.49
N VAL A 77 12.25 1.28 -9.09
CA VAL A 77 10.93 1.35 -8.41
C VAL A 77 9.81 0.96 -9.37
N PHE A 78 9.87 1.40 -10.63
CA PHE A 78 8.88 1.04 -11.64
C PHE A 78 8.92 -0.47 -11.95
N ILE A 79 10.11 -1.01 -12.20
CA ILE A 79 10.29 -2.45 -12.46
C ILE A 79 9.88 -3.26 -11.23
N GLY A 80 10.30 -2.84 -10.03
CA GLY A 80 9.91 -3.48 -8.77
C GLY A 80 8.41 -3.45 -8.53
N GLY A 81 7.73 -2.34 -8.86
CA GLY A 81 6.28 -2.21 -8.80
C GLY A 81 5.54 -3.16 -9.72
N LEU A 82 6.03 -3.34 -10.96
CA LEU A 82 5.48 -4.32 -11.91
C LEU A 82 5.67 -5.76 -11.42
N LEU A 83 6.85 -6.10 -10.91
CA LEU A 83 7.13 -7.43 -10.34
C LEU A 83 6.26 -7.70 -9.11
N LEU A 84 6.11 -6.72 -8.21
CA LEU A 84 5.22 -6.83 -7.06
C LEU A 84 3.77 -6.99 -7.48
N GLY A 85 3.30 -6.22 -8.46
CA GLY A 85 1.94 -6.32 -9.00
C GLY A 85 1.66 -7.68 -9.63
N ALA A 86 2.59 -8.19 -10.45
CA ALA A 86 2.49 -9.53 -11.03
C ALA A 86 2.50 -10.63 -9.96
N GLY A 87 3.39 -10.52 -8.97
CA GLY A 87 3.44 -11.44 -7.83
C GLY A 87 2.16 -11.41 -6.99
N TRP A 88 1.58 -10.23 -6.77
CA TRP A 88 0.31 -10.07 -6.08
C TRP A 88 -0.83 -10.74 -6.85
N ALA A 89 -0.90 -10.54 -8.17
CA ALA A 89 -1.91 -11.17 -9.02
C ALA A 89 -1.81 -12.70 -9.06
N ALA A 90 -0.59 -13.24 -9.06
CA ALA A 90 -0.35 -14.68 -9.10
C ALA A 90 -0.60 -15.37 -7.74
N SER A 91 -0.19 -14.73 -6.64
CA SER A 91 -0.26 -15.32 -5.29
C SER A 91 -1.57 -15.02 -4.56
N GLY A 92 -2.30 -13.98 -4.96
CA GLY A 92 -3.48 -13.52 -4.23
C GLY A 92 -3.16 -12.87 -2.89
N TYR A 93 -1.89 -12.50 -2.63
CA TYR A 93 -1.46 -11.82 -1.40
C TYR A 93 -0.53 -10.65 -1.67
N CYS A 94 -0.74 -9.56 -0.95
CA CYS A 94 0.25 -8.50 -0.80
C CYS A 94 1.06 -8.74 0.49
N PRO A 95 2.22 -8.09 0.68
CA PRO A 95 3.13 -8.40 1.79
C PRO A 95 2.46 -8.30 3.17
N GLY A 96 1.59 -7.31 3.37
CA GLY A 96 0.84 -7.16 4.63
C GLY A 96 -0.24 -8.23 4.83
N THR A 97 -1.02 -8.53 3.79
CA THR A 97 -2.08 -9.54 3.88
C THR A 97 -1.52 -10.96 4.01
N GLY A 98 -0.35 -11.24 3.43
CA GLY A 98 0.30 -12.55 3.55
C GLY A 98 0.69 -12.87 4.98
N VAL A 99 1.26 -11.90 5.71
CA VAL A 99 1.59 -12.06 7.14
C VAL A 99 0.32 -12.25 7.98
N CYS A 100 -0.73 -11.46 7.71
CA CYS A 100 -2.00 -11.62 8.42
C CYS A 100 -2.68 -12.96 8.11
N ALA A 101 -2.57 -13.45 6.87
CA ALA A 101 -3.13 -14.74 6.46
C ALA A 101 -2.45 -15.92 7.16
N VAL A 102 -1.15 -15.84 7.43
CA VAL A 102 -0.47 -16.81 8.31
C VAL A 102 -1.06 -16.78 9.72
N GLY A 103 -1.31 -15.60 10.28
CA GLY A 103 -1.99 -15.42 11.56
C GLY A 103 -3.41 -16.01 11.58
N ALA A 104 -4.12 -15.94 10.45
CA ALA A 104 -5.44 -16.54 10.25
C ALA A 104 -5.40 -18.06 10.00
N GLY A 105 -4.22 -18.71 10.08
CA GLY A 105 -4.08 -20.17 9.96
C GLY A 105 -3.92 -20.70 8.53
N ARG A 106 -3.68 -19.83 7.54
CA ARG A 106 -3.60 -20.21 6.13
C ARG A 106 -2.20 -20.72 5.76
N LYS A 107 -2.15 -21.98 5.30
CA LYS A 107 -0.88 -22.68 5.01
C LYS A 107 -0.20 -22.19 3.73
N ASP A 108 -0.98 -21.79 2.74
CA ASP A 108 -0.48 -21.25 1.47
C ASP A 108 0.27 -19.91 1.66
N ALA A 109 -0.13 -19.11 2.64
CA ALA A 109 0.54 -17.86 2.98
C ALA A 109 1.99 -18.06 3.46
N PHE A 110 2.34 -19.21 4.07
CA PHE A 110 3.72 -19.50 4.46
C PHE A 110 4.65 -19.62 3.26
N PHE A 111 4.18 -20.24 2.17
CA PHE A 111 4.96 -20.35 0.94
C PHE A 111 5.15 -18.99 0.27
N TYR A 112 4.12 -18.13 0.33
CA TYR A 112 4.24 -16.75 -0.13
C TYR A 112 5.30 -15.98 0.66
N ILE A 113 5.29 -16.03 2.00
CA ILE A 113 6.28 -15.35 2.83
C ILE A 113 7.68 -15.89 2.58
N ALA A 114 7.85 -17.21 2.54
CA ALA A 114 9.14 -17.84 2.28
C ALA A 114 9.68 -17.43 0.90
N GLY A 115 8.85 -17.49 -0.15
CA GLY A 115 9.23 -17.04 -1.49
C GLY A 115 9.57 -15.56 -1.55
N GLY A 116 8.80 -14.70 -0.87
CA GLY A 116 9.07 -13.27 -0.78
C GLY A 116 10.37 -12.95 -0.05
N LEU A 117 10.67 -13.65 1.05
CA LEU A 117 11.93 -13.50 1.80
C LEU A 117 13.13 -13.99 0.99
N LEU A 118 13.00 -15.12 0.28
CA LEU A 118 14.05 -15.60 -0.62
C LEU A 118 14.30 -14.63 -1.78
N GLY A 119 13.24 -14.08 -2.38
CA GLY A 119 13.35 -13.05 -3.41
C GLY A 119 14.03 -11.78 -2.90
N ALA A 120 13.66 -11.32 -1.70
CA ALA A 120 14.30 -10.19 -1.05
C ALA A 120 15.78 -10.46 -0.73
N ALA A 121 16.12 -11.65 -0.25
CA ALA A 121 17.51 -12.06 0.00
C ALA A 121 18.33 -12.11 -1.29
N ALA A 122 17.79 -12.68 -2.37
CA ALA A 122 18.43 -12.71 -3.68
C ALA A 122 18.63 -11.31 -4.26
N TYR A 123 17.64 -10.42 -4.10
CA TYR A 123 17.78 -9.02 -4.48
C TYR A 123 18.87 -8.32 -3.67
N MET A 124 18.90 -8.49 -2.35
CA MET A 124 19.93 -7.89 -1.49
C MET A 124 21.33 -8.39 -1.83
N ALA A 125 21.48 -9.67 -2.18
CA ALA A 125 22.75 -10.24 -2.63
C ALA A 125 23.22 -9.67 -3.98
N THR A 126 22.28 -9.42 -4.90
CA THR A 126 22.57 -8.86 -6.23
C THR A 126 22.54 -7.33 -6.26
N TYR A 127 22.15 -6.67 -5.17
CA TYR A 127 22.03 -5.22 -5.05
C TYR A 127 23.28 -4.45 -5.50
N PRO A 128 24.52 -4.87 -5.17
CA PRO A 128 25.72 -4.19 -5.65
C PRO A 128 25.82 -4.15 -7.18
N ALA A 129 25.37 -5.21 -7.86
CA ALA A 129 25.39 -5.28 -9.32
C ALA A 129 24.32 -4.36 -9.95
N TRP A 130 23.12 -4.30 -9.36
CA TRP A 130 22.06 -3.38 -9.80
C TRP A 130 22.38 -1.91 -9.51
N LYS A 131 23.12 -1.64 -8.43
CA LYS A 131 23.64 -0.30 -8.15
C LYS A 131 24.73 0.09 -9.14
N ALA A 132 25.59 -0.84 -9.53
CA ALA A 132 26.63 -0.60 -10.53
C ALA A 132 26.11 -0.43 -11.96
N SER A 133 24.91 -0.92 -12.27
CA SER A 133 24.30 -0.79 -13.61
C SER A 133 23.63 0.56 -13.88
N GLY A 134 23.62 1.49 -12.90
CA GLY A 134 22.95 2.79 -13.01
C GLY A 134 21.42 2.73 -13.03
N LEU A 135 20.83 1.53 -12.89
CA LEU A 135 19.37 1.34 -12.89
C LEU A 135 18.69 1.91 -11.62
N LEU A 136 19.49 2.17 -10.59
CA LEU A 136 19.10 2.82 -9.34
C LEU A 136 19.43 4.32 -9.33
N ASP A 137 19.91 4.88 -10.43
CA ASP A 137 20.16 6.31 -10.53
C ASP A 137 18.83 7.07 -10.60
N ASP A 138 18.78 8.18 -9.86
CA ASP A 138 17.56 8.96 -9.68
C ASP A 138 17.05 9.50 -11.01
N ILE A 139 15.76 9.31 -11.27
CA ILE A 139 15.08 9.92 -12.43
C ILE A 139 14.08 10.92 -11.90
N ALA A 140 14.08 12.11 -12.51
CA ALA A 140 13.24 13.23 -12.12
C ALA A 140 13.54 13.81 -10.72
N GLY A 141 14.82 13.93 -10.31
CA GLY A 141 15.22 14.71 -9.13
C GLY A 141 15.28 13.96 -7.79
N GLY A 142 15.11 12.63 -7.79
CA GLY A 142 15.25 11.79 -6.60
C GLY A 142 13.97 11.73 -5.76
N LYS A 143 14.01 12.21 -4.51
CA LYS A 143 12.86 12.18 -3.56
C LYS A 143 11.87 13.30 -3.86
N VAL A 144 11.20 13.22 -5.01
CA VAL A 144 10.28 14.26 -5.47
C VAL A 144 8.85 13.92 -5.04
N THR A 145 8.16 14.92 -4.52
CA THR A 145 6.75 14.83 -4.11
C THR A 145 5.86 15.42 -5.19
N LEU A 146 4.59 15.03 -5.26
CA LEU A 146 3.67 15.59 -6.28
C LEU A 146 3.46 17.10 -6.11
N GLY A 147 3.54 17.63 -4.89
CA GLY A 147 3.56 19.07 -4.63
C GLY A 147 4.46 19.38 -3.44
N ALA A 148 5.07 20.56 -3.44
CA ALA A 148 6.03 20.95 -2.43
C ALA A 148 5.34 20.98 -1.05
N VAL A 149 5.76 20.09 -0.14
CA VAL A 149 5.27 20.09 1.24
C VAL A 149 6.02 21.20 1.99
N PRO A 150 5.33 22.25 2.49
CA PRO A 150 5.94 23.33 3.25
C PRO A 150 6.73 22.77 4.45
N GLY A 151 8.04 23.04 4.51
CA GLY A 151 8.91 22.55 5.59
C GLY A 151 9.58 21.20 5.36
N SER A 152 9.48 20.61 4.16
CA SER A 152 10.26 19.42 3.76
C SER A 152 11.38 19.79 2.77
N GLU A 153 12.49 19.03 2.77
CA GLU A 153 13.57 19.16 1.78
C GLU A 153 13.22 18.53 0.40
N PHE A 154 11.94 18.23 0.14
CA PHE A 154 11.52 17.52 -1.07
C PHE A 154 10.97 18.50 -2.11
N ASP A 155 11.59 18.50 -3.29
CA ASP A 155 11.08 19.27 -4.43
C ASP A 155 9.69 18.76 -4.85
N GLY A 156 8.80 19.68 -5.17
CA GLY A 156 7.47 19.40 -5.70
C GLY A 156 7.48 19.35 -7.22
N LEU A 157 6.92 18.30 -7.81
CA LEU A 157 6.75 18.19 -9.27
C LEU A 157 5.78 19.25 -9.83
N PHE A 158 4.83 19.69 -9.00
CA PHE A 158 3.90 20.79 -9.27
C PHE A 158 4.08 21.92 -8.23
N ALA A 159 3.89 23.17 -8.65
CA ALA A 159 3.99 24.38 -7.81
C ALA A 159 2.78 24.57 -6.88
N VAL A 160 2.25 23.48 -6.31
CA VAL A 160 1.08 23.46 -5.43
C VAL A 160 1.50 22.88 -4.08
N SER A 161 0.89 23.36 -2.99
CA SER A 161 1.18 22.83 -1.65
C SER A 161 0.86 21.34 -1.56
N GLY A 162 1.87 20.53 -1.22
CA GLY A 162 1.78 19.08 -1.12
C GLY A 162 0.72 18.62 -0.12
N ASP A 163 0.52 19.37 0.97
CA ASP A 163 -0.49 19.08 1.98
C ASP A 163 -1.91 19.23 1.43
N LEU A 164 -2.17 20.29 0.68
CA LEU A 164 -3.48 20.54 0.09
C LEU A 164 -3.78 19.55 -1.04
N LEU A 165 -2.77 19.21 -1.85
CA LEU A 165 -2.89 18.14 -2.84
C LEU A 165 -3.15 16.78 -2.19
N GLY A 166 -2.46 16.47 -1.09
CA GLY A 166 -2.66 15.24 -0.33
C GLY A 166 -4.07 15.11 0.24
N ILE A 167 -4.61 16.20 0.80
CA ILE A 167 -6.00 16.25 1.28
C ILE A 167 -6.98 16.14 0.11
N ALA A 168 -6.75 16.86 -0.99
CA ALA A 168 -7.62 16.82 -2.16
C ALA A 168 -7.67 15.42 -2.80
N LEU A 169 -6.52 14.78 -2.99
CA LEU A 169 -6.44 13.40 -3.47
C LEU A 169 -7.10 12.43 -2.49
N GLY A 170 -6.90 12.65 -1.18
CA GLY A 170 -7.58 11.88 -0.15
C GLY A 170 -9.10 11.96 -0.27
N LEU A 171 -9.65 13.17 -0.45
CA LEU A 171 -11.09 13.38 -0.66
C LEU A 171 -11.58 12.72 -1.95
N VAL A 172 -10.80 12.78 -3.04
CA VAL A 172 -11.13 12.08 -4.29
C VAL A 172 -11.21 10.56 -4.04
N PHE A 173 -10.25 9.96 -3.33
CA PHE A 173 -10.30 8.53 -3.03
C PHE A 173 -11.49 8.15 -2.14
N VAL A 174 -11.85 8.99 -1.16
CA VAL A 174 -13.05 8.78 -0.34
C VAL A 174 -14.31 8.84 -1.22
N LEU A 175 -14.45 9.84 -2.08
CA LEU A 175 -15.59 9.98 -2.98
C LEU A 175 -15.71 8.79 -3.94
N VAL A 176 -14.60 8.39 -4.56
CA VAL A 176 -14.56 7.21 -5.43
C VAL A 176 -14.96 5.96 -4.64
N ALA A 177 -14.48 5.79 -3.41
CA ALA A 177 -14.86 4.67 -2.57
C ALA A 177 -16.36 4.62 -2.28
N PHE A 178 -17.05 5.76 -2.17
CA PHE A 178 -18.51 5.80 -1.98
C PHE A 178 -19.29 5.54 -3.28
N VAL A 179 -18.81 6.07 -4.41
CA VAL A 179 -19.48 5.96 -5.72
C VAL A 179 -19.35 4.55 -6.32
N LEU A 180 -18.27 3.83 -6.01
CA LEU A 180 -18.00 2.52 -6.60
C LEU A 180 -19.09 1.49 -6.25
N PRO A 181 -19.63 0.73 -7.22
CA PRO A 181 -20.58 -0.34 -6.93
C PRO A 181 -19.88 -1.52 -6.23
N GLU A 182 -20.63 -2.38 -5.53
CA GLU A 182 -20.05 -3.54 -4.84
C GLU A 182 -19.66 -4.69 -5.79
N ASN A 183 -20.31 -4.75 -6.95
CA ASN A 183 -20.07 -5.69 -8.02
C ASN A 183 -20.30 -4.97 -9.37
N ILE A 184 -19.59 -5.40 -10.41
CA ILE A 184 -19.82 -4.87 -11.77
C ILE A 184 -20.96 -5.63 -12.46
N SER A 185 -21.20 -6.89 -12.09
CA SER A 185 -22.12 -7.78 -12.81
C SER A 185 -23.57 -7.80 -12.29
N GLY A 186 -23.95 -7.00 -11.30
CA GLY A 186 -25.31 -6.99 -10.73
C GLY A 186 -25.74 -8.30 -10.03
N ALA A 187 -24.91 -9.35 -10.07
CA ALA A 187 -25.16 -10.60 -9.36
C ALA A 187 -24.90 -10.40 -7.86
N ARG A 188 -25.93 -10.66 -7.04
CA ARG A 188 -25.90 -10.59 -5.57
C ARG A 188 -24.55 -11.13 -5.06
N ALA A 189 -23.80 -10.29 -4.34
CA ALA A 189 -22.47 -10.63 -3.86
C ALA A 189 -22.56 -11.92 -3.03
N GLN A 190 -22.18 -13.05 -3.65
CA GLN A 190 -22.14 -14.33 -2.96
C GLN A 190 -21.12 -14.19 -1.83
N GLU A 191 -21.55 -14.21 -0.59
CA GLU A 191 -20.66 -14.25 0.56
C GLU A 191 -19.77 -15.49 0.39
N VAL A 192 -18.46 -15.27 0.25
CA VAL A 192 -17.50 -16.37 0.38
C VAL A 192 -17.33 -16.51 1.87
N PRO A 193 -17.64 -17.68 2.46
CA PRO A 193 -17.42 -17.89 3.88
C PRO A 193 -15.96 -17.60 4.22
N ALA A 194 -15.74 -17.08 5.42
CA ALA A 194 -14.40 -16.77 5.94
C ALA A 194 -13.56 -18.02 6.26
N GLU A 195 -14.00 -19.20 5.79
CA GLU A 195 -13.42 -20.52 6.05
C GLU A 195 -13.11 -21.24 4.73
#